data_AF-A0A0J1GF15-F1
#
_entry.id   AF-A0A0J1GF15-F1
#
_cell.length_a   1.000
_cell.length_b   1.000
_cell.length_c   1.000
_cell.angle_alpha   90.00
_cell.angle_beta   90.00
_cell.angle_gamma   90.00
#
_symmetry.space_group_name_H-M   'P 1'
#
loop_
_entity.id
_entity.type
_entity.pdbx_description
1 polymer ?
#
loop_
_entity_poly.entity_id
_entity_poly.type
_entity_poly.pdbx_seq_one_letter_code
_entity_poly.pdbx_strand_id
1 'polypeptide(L)'
;MTFMQKLRKSAKEKKGFTLIELIIVIAIIAILIALIAPNLVKFLSTARKTSVDANAKTAYTSIQTYLTEQETAGTTIGNNTYVIKVTGGVVAATPVLKGIDGYFNAKELDKVTITAEVGKNNTLTKVTWDVAGGNSATYPKETEPTTTP
;
A
#
# COMPACT_ATOMS: atom_id res chain seq x y z
N MET A 1 35.30 2.55 -66.73
CA MET A 1 34.36 3.47 -66.04
C MET A 1 33.13 2.70 -65.57
N THR A 2 33.24 1.85 -64.55
CA THR A 2 32.10 0.98 -64.16
C THR A 2 32.10 0.59 -62.68
N PHE A 3 32.43 1.53 -61.79
CA PHE A 3 32.39 1.27 -60.34
C PHE A 3 31.56 2.27 -59.53
N MET A 4 31.12 3.37 -60.14
CA MET A 4 30.30 4.41 -59.47
C MET A 4 28.79 4.29 -59.69
N GLN A 5 28.30 3.22 -60.35
CA GLN A 5 26.86 3.03 -60.60
C GLN A 5 26.18 2.07 -59.62
N LYS A 6 26.94 1.36 -58.77
CA LYS A 6 26.40 0.32 -57.88
C LYS A 6 26.07 0.78 -56.45
N LEU A 7 26.37 2.03 -56.10
CA LEU A 7 26.04 2.61 -54.78
C LEU A 7 24.72 3.41 -54.76
N ARG A 8 24.04 3.57 -55.91
CA ARG A 8 22.76 4.28 -56.04
C ARG A 8 21.54 3.35 -56.09
N LYS A 9 21.66 2.08 -55.67
CA LYS A 9 20.59 1.09 -55.80
C LYS A 9 20.21 0.37 -54.49
N SER A 10 20.44 1.01 -53.34
CA SER A 10 19.98 0.52 -52.03
C SER A 10 19.28 1.59 -51.18
N ALA A 11 18.78 2.66 -51.81
CA ALA A 11 17.80 3.56 -51.21
C ALA A 11 16.35 3.17 -51.59
N LYS A 12 16.13 1.93 -52.05
CA LYS A 12 14.81 1.40 -52.37
C LYS A 12 14.23 0.71 -51.13
N GLU A 13 13.08 1.25 -50.71
CA GLU A 13 12.09 0.64 -49.82
C GLU A 13 12.37 0.66 -48.31
N LYS A 14 12.59 1.85 -47.75
CA LYS A 14 12.07 2.09 -46.39
C LYS A 14 10.56 2.30 -46.54
N LYS A 15 9.77 1.23 -46.39
CA LYS A 15 8.32 1.32 -46.22
C LYS A 15 8.06 2.06 -44.90
N GLY A 16 7.78 3.36 -45.00
CA GLY A 16 7.35 4.15 -43.86
C GLY A 16 5.95 3.72 -43.43
N PHE A 17 5.68 3.78 -42.13
CA PHE A 17 4.34 3.56 -41.59
C PHE A 17 3.39 4.61 -42.18
N THR A 18 2.22 4.20 -42.67
CA THR A 18 1.24 5.16 -43.17
C THR A 18 0.59 5.88 -41.99
N LEU A 19 0.23 7.16 -42.17
CA LEU A 19 -0.48 7.92 -41.14
C LEU A 19 -1.82 7.26 -40.77
N ILE A 20 -2.48 6.64 -41.76
CA ILE A 20 -3.76 5.96 -41.56
C ILE A 20 -3.62 4.71 -40.68
N GLU A 21 -2.56 3.92 -40.87
CA GLU A 21 -2.28 2.77 -40.00
C GLU A 21 -2.10 3.20 -38.55
N LEU A 22 -1.45 4.35 -38.31
CA LEU A 22 -1.25 4.85 -36.95
C LEU A 22 -2.56 5.35 -36.32
N ILE A 23 -3.39 6.04 -37.08
CA ILE A 23 -4.67 6.59 -36.62
C ILE A 23 -5.64 5.45 -36.24
N ILE A 24 -5.69 4.38 -37.03
CA ILE A 24 -6.56 3.23 -36.72
C ILE A 24 -6.11 2.54 -35.42
N VAL A 25 -4.81 2.38 -35.20
CA VAL A 25 -4.27 1.75 -34.00
C VAL A 25 -4.63 2.54 -32.73
N ILE A 26 -4.42 3.87 -32.74
CA ILE A 26 -4.78 4.69 -31.58
C ILE A 26 -6.30 4.73 -31.34
N ALA A 27 -7.11 4.65 -32.40
CA ALA A 27 -8.56 4.59 -32.29
C ALA A 27 -9.02 3.30 -31.58
N ILE A 28 -8.44 2.15 -31.93
CA ILE A 28 -8.76 0.88 -31.27
C ILE A 28 -8.29 0.90 -29.80
N ILE A 29 -7.09 1.39 -29.50
CA ILE A 29 -6.59 1.51 -28.11
C ILE A 29 -7.50 2.42 -27.29
N ALA A 30 -7.98 3.53 -27.85
CA ALA A 30 -8.91 4.44 -27.16
C ALA A 30 -10.23 3.74 -26.78
N ILE A 31 -10.80 2.94 -27.68
CA ILE A 31 -12.02 2.17 -27.40
C ILE A 31 -11.78 1.15 -26.27
N LEU A 32 -10.65 0.43 -26.30
CA LEU A 32 -10.30 -0.55 -25.27
C LEU A 32 -10.12 0.11 -23.89
N ILE A 33 -9.40 1.24 -23.83
CA ILE A 33 -9.21 1.99 -22.58
C ILE A 33 -10.55 2.50 -22.05
N ALA A 34 -11.43 3.02 -22.92
CA ALA A 34 -12.74 3.52 -22.50
C ALA A 34 -13.59 2.45 -21.79
N LEU A 35 -13.51 1.19 -22.24
CA LEU A 35 -14.21 0.07 -21.61
C LEU A 35 -13.55 -0.39 -20.30
N ILE A 36 -12.21 -0.36 -20.21
CA ILE A 36 -11.45 -0.95 -19.10
C ILE A 36 -11.21 0.03 -17.95
N ALA A 37 -10.99 1.31 -18.25
CA ALA A 37 -10.59 2.34 -17.30
C ALA A 37 -11.45 2.41 -16.02
N PRO A 38 -12.80 2.41 -16.05
CA PRO A 38 -13.60 2.52 -14.82
C PRO A 38 -13.42 1.32 -13.89
N ASN A 39 -13.33 0.11 -14.45
CA ASN A 39 -13.11 -1.11 -13.67
C ASN A 39 -11.72 -1.14 -13.04
N LEU A 40 -10.71 -0.65 -13.76
CA LEU A 40 -9.35 -0.56 -13.25
C LEU A 40 -9.25 0.35 -12.01
N VAL A 41 -9.91 1.52 -12.05
CA VAL A 41 -9.91 2.45 -10.90
C VAL A 41 -10.54 1.80 -9.67
N LYS A 42 -11.68 1.12 -9.83
CA LYS A 42 -12.35 0.37 -8.74
C LYS A 42 -11.50 -0.77 -8.21
N PHE A 43 -10.82 -1.50 -9.09
CA PHE A 43 -9.92 -2.58 -8.68
C PHE A 43 -8.75 -2.02 -7.87
N LEU A 44 -8.13 -0.93 -8.32
CA LEU A 44 -7.02 -0.30 -7.61
C LEU A 44 -7.44 0.24 -6.24
N SER A 45 -8.62 0.87 -6.13
CA SER A 45 -9.14 1.34 -4.83
C SER A 45 -9.41 0.17 -3.89
N THR A 46 -9.96 -0.93 -4.41
CA THR A 46 -10.24 -2.15 -3.63
C THR A 46 -8.94 -2.81 -3.19
N ALA A 47 -7.95 -2.98 -4.08
CA ALA A 47 -6.65 -3.53 -3.75
C ALA A 47 -5.93 -2.71 -2.67
N ARG A 48 -5.98 -1.37 -2.78
CA ARG A 48 -5.46 -0.47 -1.74
C ARG A 48 -6.18 -0.67 -0.40
N LYS A 49 -7.51 -0.76 -0.40
CA LYS A 49 -8.31 -1.00 0.81
C LYS A 49 -7.96 -2.35 1.45
N THR A 50 -7.89 -3.42 0.66
CA THR A 50 -7.51 -4.75 1.15
C THR A 50 -6.08 -4.76 1.72
N SER A 51 -5.15 -4.04 1.08
CA SER A 51 -3.79 -3.92 1.58
C SER A 51 -3.72 -3.20 2.92
N VAL A 52 -4.41 -2.06 3.09
CA VAL A 52 -4.43 -1.36 4.40
C VAL A 52 -5.13 -2.17 5.48
N ASP A 53 -6.21 -2.90 5.14
CA ASP A 53 -6.88 -3.82 6.06
C ASP A 53 -5.94 -4.95 6.54
N ALA A 54 -5.18 -5.54 5.62
CA ALA A 54 -4.19 -6.56 5.94
C ALA A 54 -3.07 -5.99 6.82
N ASN A 55 -2.57 -4.80 6.50
CA ASN A 55 -1.53 -4.13 7.29
C ASN A 55 -2.02 -3.81 8.71
N ALA A 56 -3.27 -3.34 8.87
CA ALA A 56 -3.86 -3.09 10.18
C ALA A 56 -3.94 -4.37 11.03
N LYS A 57 -4.31 -5.50 10.43
CA LYS A 57 -4.32 -6.80 11.10
C LYS A 57 -2.92 -7.27 11.48
N THR A 58 -1.94 -7.15 10.58
CA THR A 58 -0.54 -7.50 10.87
C THR A 58 0.01 -6.63 12.01
N ALA A 59 -0.23 -5.33 11.97
CA ALA A 59 0.15 -4.41 13.03
C ALA A 59 -0.50 -4.76 14.37
N TYR A 60 -1.79 -5.12 14.36
CA TYR A 60 -2.46 -5.62 15.55
C TYR A 60 -1.76 -6.83 16.16
N THR A 61 -1.44 -7.85 15.35
CA THR A 61 -0.73 -9.04 15.84
C THR A 61 0.65 -8.68 16.40
N SER A 62 1.44 -7.85 15.68
CA SER A 62 2.76 -7.41 16.14
C SER A 62 2.69 -6.67 17.49
N ILE A 63 1.75 -5.74 17.64
CA ILE A 63 1.58 -4.98 18.88
C ILE A 63 1.06 -5.88 20.00
N GLN A 64 0.14 -6.79 19.70
CA GLN A 64 -0.37 -7.75 20.68
C GLN A 64 0.77 -8.62 21.23
N THR A 65 1.65 -9.11 20.37
CA THR A 65 2.84 -9.87 20.80
C THR A 65 3.73 -9.03 21.70
N TYR A 66 4.06 -7.80 21.31
CA TYR A 66 4.83 -6.87 22.16
C TYR A 66 4.18 -6.67 23.54
N LEU A 67 2.88 -6.39 23.58
CA LEU A 67 2.16 -6.14 24.82
C LEU A 67 2.11 -7.37 25.75
N THR A 68 1.96 -8.57 25.17
CA THR A 68 2.01 -9.84 25.91
C THR A 68 3.41 -10.11 26.48
N GLU A 69 4.47 -9.78 25.74
CA GLU A 69 5.85 -9.89 26.23
C GLU A 69 6.12 -8.89 27.35
N GLN A 70 5.63 -7.65 27.24
CA GLN A 70 5.72 -6.64 28.30
C GLN A 70 4.96 -7.08 29.56
N GLU A 71 3.79 -7.70 29.41
CA GLU A 71 3.02 -8.23 30.54
C GLU A 71 3.78 -9.38 31.23
N THR A 72 4.35 -10.29 30.45
CA THR A 72 5.19 -11.40 30.96
C THR A 72 6.43 -10.89 31.68
N ALA A 73 7.01 -9.79 31.21
CA ALA A 73 8.13 -9.10 31.87
C ALA A 73 7.72 -8.27 33.09
N GLY A 74 6.44 -8.27 33.49
CA GLY A 74 5.92 -7.51 34.63
C GLY A 74 5.80 -6.00 34.38
N THR A 75 5.85 -5.57 33.12
CA THR A 75 5.73 -4.16 32.73
C THR A 75 4.29 -3.87 32.32
N THR A 76 3.62 -2.99 33.07
CA THR A 76 2.28 -2.52 32.70
C THR A 76 2.36 -1.32 31.77
N ILE A 77 1.80 -1.47 30.58
CA ILE A 77 1.49 -0.40 29.66
C ILE A 77 0.15 0.21 30.08
N GLY A 78 0.14 1.51 30.34
CA GLY A 78 -1.06 2.21 30.81
C GLY A 78 -2.24 2.07 29.85
N ASN A 79 -3.45 2.10 30.40
CA ASN A 79 -4.66 2.14 29.58
C ASN A 79 -4.74 3.50 28.85
N ASN A 80 -4.34 3.54 27.59
CA ASN A 80 -4.29 4.75 26.79
C ASN A 80 -4.24 4.43 25.29
N THR A 81 -4.37 5.48 24.49
CA THR A 81 -4.06 5.46 23.06
C THR A 81 -2.59 5.82 22.84
N TYR A 82 -1.87 4.98 22.12
CA TYR A 82 -0.47 5.17 21.79
C TYR A 82 -0.28 5.32 20.28
N VAL A 83 0.54 6.30 19.89
CA VAL A 83 0.83 6.58 18.48
C VAL A 83 2.25 6.17 18.17
N ILE A 84 2.41 5.39 17.11
CA ILE A 84 3.66 4.90 16.56
C ILE A 84 3.76 5.46 15.14
N LYS A 85 4.69 6.37 14.89
CA LYS A 85 4.90 6.97 13.57
C LYS A 85 6.09 6.30 12.91
N VAL A 86 5.94 5.90 11.66
CA VAL A 86 7.03 5.41 10.83
C VAL A 86 7.27 6.40 9.71
N THR A 87 8.43 7.03 9.68
CA THR A 87 8.80 8.02 8.65
C THR A 87 10.25 7.81 8.27
N GLY A 88 10.51 7.67 6.96
CA GLY A 88 11.86 7.43 6.46
C GLY A 88 12.50 6.16 7.02
N GLY A 89 11.71 5.12 7.27
CA GLY A 89 12.22 3.86 7.79
C GLY A 89 12.49 3.82 9.30
N VAL A 90 12.13 4.87 10.04
CA VAL A 90 12.37 4.98 11.49
C VAL A 90 11.06 4.93 12.24
N VAL A 91 10.98 4.06 13.27
CA VAL A 91 9.85 4.00 14.19
C VAL A 91 10.04 5.01 15.31
N ALA A 92 9.12 5.95 15.42
CA ALA A 92 9.00 6.89 16.52
C ALA A 92 7.77 6.51 17.36
N ALA A 93 8.00 5.95 18.54
CA ALA A 93 6.97 5.61 19.50
C ALA A 93 7.10 6.44 20.78
N THR A 94 6.03 6.47 21.58
CA THR A 94 6.09 7.05 22.93
C THR A 94 7.10 6.29 23.81
N PRO A 95 7.78 6.93 24.78
CA PRO A 95 8.78 6.26 25.62
C PRO A 95 8.27 5.03 26.39
N VAL A 96 6.96 4.97 26.63
CA VAL A 96 6.26 3.84 27.29
C VAL A 96 6.32 2.57 26.43
N LEU A 97 6.46 2.70 25.10
CA LEU A 97 6.54 1.59 24.14
C LEU A 97 7.99 1.30 23.72
N LYS A 98 8.90 1.22 24.70
CA LYS A 98 10.33 0.98 24.43
C LYS A 98 10.54 -0.38 23.75
N GLY A 99 11.27 -0.40 22.63
CA GLY A 99 11.63 -1.63 21.91
C GLY A 99 10.58 -2.10 20.89
N ILE A 100 9.45 -1.37 20.78
CA ILE A 100 8.39 -1.72 19.84
C ILE A 100 8.85 -1.65 18.37
N ASP A 101 9.93 -0.92 18.09
CA ASP A 101 10.57 -0.84 16.78
C ASP A 101 11.02 -2.20 16.25
N GLY A 102 11.37 -3.15 17.12
CA GLY A 102 11.76 -4.51 16.74
C GLY A 102 10.63 -5.37 16.15
N TYR A 103 9.37 -4.96 16.31
CA TYR A 103 8.19 -5.71 15.86
C TYR A 103 7.68 -5.24 14.49
N PHE A 104 8.32 -4.21 13.93
CA PHE A 104 7.98 -3.63 12.63
C PHE A 104 9.18 -3.67 11.70
N ASN A 105 8.95 -4.08 10.44
CA ASN A 105 9.93 -3.89 9.39
C ASN A 105 9.90 -2.43 8.89
N ALA A 106 10.44 -1.53 9.71
CA ALA A 106 10.32 -0.09 9.50
C ALA A 106 10.85 0.36 8.15
N LYS A 107 11.90 -0.28 7.62
CA LYS A 107 12.50 0.05 6.32
C LYS A 107 11.55 -0.09 5.13
N GLU A 108 10.53 -0.95 5.26
CA GLU A 108 9.51 -1.15 4.24
C GLU A 108 8.32 -0.20 4.39
N LEU A 109 8.32 0.62 5.46
CA LEU A 109 7.24 1.53 5.81
C LEU A 109 7.72 2.98 5.69
N ASP A 110 6.96 3.80 4.96
CA ASP A 110 7.17 5.24 4.91
C ASP A 110 5.85 5.99 5.12
N LYS A 111 5.89 7.01 5.96
CA LYS A 111 4.75 7.88 6.33
C LYS A 111 3.52 7.11 6.79
N VAL A 112 3.74 6.11 7.63
CA VAL A 112 2.66 5.34 8.27
C VAL A 112 2.48 5.82 9.70
N THR A 113 1.24 5.98 10.14
CA THR A 113 0.88 6.18 11.54
C THR A 113 0.07 4.99 12.03
N ILE A 114 0.54 4.34 13.09
CA ILE A 114 -0.14 3.23 13.75
C ILE A 114 -0.61 3.72 15.11
N THR A 115 -1.91 3.67 15.34
CA THR A 115 -2.54 4.11 16.59
C THR A 115 -3.08 2.88 17.31
N ALA A 116 -2.51 2.54 18.47
CA ALA A 116 -2.89 1.40 19.29
C ALA A 116 -3.67 1.84 20.53
N GLU A 117 -4.84 1.28 20.74
CA GLU A 117 -5.62 1.45 21.97
C GLU A 117 -5.36 0.25 22.88
N VAL A 118 -4.75 0.53 24.02
CA VAL A 118 -4.39 -0.48 25.00
C VAL A 118 -5.32 -0.31 26.20
N GLY A 119 -6.01 -1.39 26.57
CA GLY A 119 -6.86 -1.46 27.73
C GLY A 119 -6.11 -1.84 29.01
N LYS A 120 -6.85 -2.33 30.01
CA LYS A 120 -6.26 -2.86 31.24
C LYS A 120 -5.43 -4.12 30.93
N ASN A 121 -4.44 -4.40 31.78
CA ASN A 121 -3.59 -5.59 31.69
C ASN A 121 -2.99 -5.77 30.29
N ASN A 122 -2.44 -4.69 29.71
CA ASN A 122 -1.81 -4.70 28.39
C ASN A 122 -2.68 -5.29 27.25
N THR A 123 -4.00 -5.33 27.41
CA THR A 123 -4.87 -5.93 26.40
C THR A 123 -5.04 -4.95 25.24
N LEU A 124 -4.62 -5.34 24.03
CA LEU A 124 -4.86 -4.53 22.84
C LEU A 124 -6.34 -4.58 22.48
N THR A 125 -7.00 -3.44 22.36
CA THR A 125 -8.43 -3.38 22.02
C THR A 125 -8.63 -3.01 20.57
N LYS A 126 -7.77 -2.13 20.02
CA LYS A 126 -7.91 -1.61 18.67
C LYS A 126 -6.57 -1.11 18.12
N VAL A 127 -6.37 -1.28 16.83
CA VAL A 127 -5.28 -0.68 16.06
C VAL A 127 -5.85 0.01 14.84
N THR A 128 -5.44 1.25 14.61
CA THR A 128 -5.71 1.98 13.38
C THR A 128 -4.41 2.17 12.61
N TRP A 129 -4.39 1.72 11.37
CA TRP A 129 -3.33 1.92 10.39
C TRP A 129 -3.70 3.07 9.47
N ASP A 130 -2.87 4.10 9.43
CA ASP A 130 -3.06 5.28 8.60
C ASP A 130 -1.83 5.51 7.72
N VAL A 131 -2.04 5.69 6.42
CA VAL A 131 -0.99 6.07 5.46
C VAL A 131 -1.19 7.53 5.11
N ALA A 132 -0.15 8.36 5.25
CA ALA A 132 -0.26 9.80 5.01
C ALA A 132 -0.77 10.11 3.60
N GLY A 133 -1.92 10.79 3.50
CA GLY A 133 -2.57 11.12 2.23
C GLY A 133 -3.17 9.90 1.49
N GLY A 134 -3.24 8.76 2.16
CA GLY A 134 -3.78 7.51 1.65
C GLY A 134 -5.01 7.03 2.43
N ASN A 135 -5.30 5.74 2.30
CA ASN A 135 -6.39 5.10 3.02
C ASN A 135 -5.94 4.71 4.43
N SER A 136 -6.90 4.66 5.35
CA SER A 136 -6.73 4.10 6.68
C SER A 136 -7.62 2.86 6.88
N ALA A 137 -7.25 2.03 7.83
CA ALA A 137 -8.01 0.85 8.24
C ALA A 137 -7.87 0.61 9.74
N THR A 138 -8.90 0.04 10.35
CA THR A 138 -8.94 -0.25 11.77
C THR A 138 -9.21 -1.74 11.99
N TYR A 139 -8.53 -2.33 12.97
CA TYR A 139 -8.66 -3.72 13.38
C TYR A 139 -8.70 -3.84 14.91
N PRO A 140 -9.55 -4.70 15.51
CA PRO A 140 -10.62 -5.44 14.86
C PRO A 140 -11.65 -4.48 14.26
N LYS A 141 -12.26 -4.88 13.13
CA LYS A 141 -13.35 -4.11 12.54
C LYS A 141 -14.52 -4.16 13.51
N GLU A 142 -15.06 -3.00 13.85
CA GLU A 142 -16.32 -2.90 14.59
C GLU A 142 -17.35 -3.75 13.82
N THR A 143 -18.03 -4.65 14.51
CA THR A 143 -19.07 -5.47 13.88
C THR A 143 -20.12 -4.50 13.34
N GLU A 144 -20.22 -4.36 12.02
CA GLU A 144 -21.39 -3.72 11.41
C GLU A 144 -22.63 -4.40 12.01
N PRO A 145 -23.65 -3.65 12.46
CA PRO A 145 -24.90 -4.27 12.86
C PRO A 145 -25.35 -5.14 11.69
N THR A 146 -25.44 -6.45 11.93
CA THR A 146 -25.93 -7.40 10.95
C THR A 146 -27.34 -6.97 10.58
N THR A 147 -27.49 -6.26 9.46
CA THR A 147 -28.78 -6.11 8.81
C THR A 147 -29.08 -7.46 8.19
N THR A 148 -29.63 -8.36 9.01
CA THR A 148 -30.26 -9.60 8.55
C THR A 148 -31.30 -9.22 7.47
N PRO A 149 -31.32 -9.90 6.30
CA PRO A 149 -32.33 -9.66 5.28
C PRO A 149 -33.75 -10.00 5.74
#